data_AF-A0A2D8EVD0-F1
#
_entry.id   AF-A0A2D8EVD0-F1
#
_cell.length_a   1.000
_cell.length_b   1.000
_cell.length_c   1.000
_cell.angle_alpha   90.00
_cell.angle_beta   90.00
_cell.angle_gamma   90.00
#
_symmetry.space_group_name_H-M   'P 1'
#
loop_
_entity.id
_entity.type
_entity.pdbx_description
1 polymer ?
#
loop_
_entity_poly.entity_id
_entity_poly.type
_entity_poly.pdbx_seq_one_letter_code
_entity_poly.pdbx_strand_id
1 'polypeptide(L)' 'MMEAVVALLMFVNGEIKEARIQDSMGMCLNGKRKAERTYSESVSYKCWKGTAELEDNIDGSKSIKKLIID' A
#
# COMPACT_ATOMS: atom_id res chain seq x y z
N MET A 1 11.83 4.45 10.26
CA MET A 1 11.20 4.06 11.54
C MET A 1 10.32 2.83 11.30
N MET A 2 10.25 1.86 12.21
CA MET A 2 9.35 0.69 12.06
C MET A 2 8.01 0.97 12.76
N GLU A 3 6.91 0.94 12.00
CA GLU A 3 5.57 1.24 12.50
C GLU A 3 4.55 0.23 11.95
N ALA A 4 3.51 -0.05 12.74
CA ALA A 4 2.35 -0.80 12.26
C ALA A 4 1.47 0.12 11.40
N VAL A 5 1.33 -0.20 10.12
CA VAL A 5 0.61 0.62 9.14
C VAL A 5 -0.46 -0.18 8.41
N VAL A 6 -1.39 0.56 7.80
CA VAL A 6 -2.31 0.02 6.79
C VAL A 6 -1.89 0.60 5.44
N ALA A 7 -1.77 -0.25 4.42
CA ALA A 7 -1.30 0.14 3.10
C ALA A 7 -2.17 -0.45 1.99
N LEU A 8 -2.39 0.35 0.94
CA LEU A 8 -2.89 -0.12 -0.34
C LEU A 8 -1.70 -0.47 -1.23
N LEU A 9 -1.59 -1.75 -1.58
CA LEU A 9 -0.54 -2.30 -2.43
C LEU A 9 -1.06 -2.49 -3.84
N MET A 10 -0.30 -2.01 -4.83
CA MET A 10 -0.51 -2.30 -6.24
C MET A 10 0.51 -3.35 -6.68
N PHE A 11 -0.01 -4.42 -7.26
CA PHE A 11 0.76 -5.49 -7.87
C PHE A 11 0.67 -5.36 -9.38
N VAL A 12 1.80 -5.46 -10.07
CA VAL A 12 1.87 -5.59 -11.52
C VAL A 12 2.62 -6.87 -11.83
N ASN A 13 1.98 -7.81 -12.52
CA ASN A 13 2.51 -9.16 -12.81
C ASN A 13 2.98 -9.91 -11.56
N GLY A 14 2.30 -9.71 -10.42
CA GLY A 14 2.63 -10.36 -9.16
C GLY A 14 3.73 -9.67 -8.32
N GLU A 15 4.36 -8.61 -8.85
CA GLU A 15 5.33 -7.80 -8.11
C GLU A 15 4.68 -6.55 -7.52
N ILE A 16 5.02 -6.20 -6.27
CA ILE A 16 4.61 -4.93 -5.68
C ILE A 16 5.33 -3.79 -6.41
N LYS A 17 4.56 -2.92 -7.08
CA LYS A 17 5.09 -1.71 -7.72
C LYS A 17 4.84 -0.45 -6.90
N GLU A 18 3.70 -0.40 -6.20
CA GLU A 18 3.38 0.75 -5.35
C GLU A 18 2.82 0.29 -4.01
N ALA A 19 3.17 1.04 -2.96
CA ALA A 19 2.65 0.87 -1.62
C ALA A 19 2.30 2.24 -1.05
N ARG A 20 1.00 2.48 -0.80
CA ARG A 20 0.51 3.76 -0.28
C ARG A 20 -0.09 3.58 1.10
N ILE A 21 0.43 4.32 2.08
CA ILE A 21 -0.10 4.34 3.45
C ILE A 21 -1.53 4.89 3.43
N GLN A 22 -2.40 4.31 4.25
CA GLN A 22 -3.81 4.69 4.41
C GLN A 22 -4.12 4.87 5.90
N ASP A 23 -4.95 5.86 6.25
CA ASP A 23 -5.27 6.12 7.67
C ASP A 23 -6.10 5.00 8.32
N SER A 24 -6.82 4.20 7.52
CA SER A 24 -7.58 3.06 8.03
C SER A 24 -7.81 1.97 6.98
N MET A 25 -8.17 0.78 7.47
CA MET A 25 -8.57 -0.33 6.60
C MET A 25 -9.82 -0.01 5.77
N GLY A 26 -10.78 0.73 6.34
CA GLY A 26 -11.98 1.16 5.62
C GLY A 26 -11.65 2.03 4.41
N MET A 27 -10.72 3.00 4.59
CA MET A 27 -10.24 3.81 3.46
C MET A 27 -9.48 2.98 2.43
N CYS A 28 -8.64 2.04 2.88
CA CYS A 28 -7.94 1.14 1.96
C CYS A 28 -8.91 0.35 1.09
N LEU A 29 -9.93 -0.28 1.69
CA LEU A 29 -10.92 -1.08 0.96
C LEU A 29 -11.73 -0.23 -0.04
N ASN A 30 -12.08 1.00 0.34
CA ASN A 30 -12.75 1.94 -0.55
C ASN A 30 -11.85 2.36 -1.71
N GLY A 31 -10.56 2.63 -1.45
CA GLY A 31 -9.56 2.94 -2.47
C GLY A 31 -9.36 1.77 -3.44
N LYS A 32 -9.20 0.56 -2.91
CA LYS A 32 -9.12 -0.68 -3.68
C LYS A 32 -10.31 -0.83 -4.63
N ARG A 33 -11.55 -0.69 -4.13
CA ARG A 33 -12.76 -0.76 -4.97
C ARG A 33 -12.79 0.26 -6.08
N LYS A 34 -12.22 1.46 -5.88
CA LYS A 34 -12.15 2.49 -6.93
C LYS A 34 -11.09 2.12 -7.98
N ALA A 35 -9.93 1.63 -7.55
CA ALA A 35 -8.84 1.23 -8.43
C ALA A 35 -9.22 0.04 -9.33
N GLU A 36 -9.90 -0.96 -8.76
CA GLU A 36 -10.37 -2.16 -9.49
C GLU A 36 -11.51 -1.89 -10.48
N ARG A 37 -12.06 -0.67 -10.54
CA ARG A 37 -13.07 -0.31 -11.57
C ARG A 37 -12.47 -0.33 -12.97
N THR A 38 -11.20 0.01 -13.09
CA THR A 38 -10.45 -0.10 -14.35
C THR A 38 -9.79 -1.47 -14.35
N TYR A 39 -10.43 -2.42 -15.03
CA TYR A 39 -9.90 -3.77 -15.13
C TYR A 39 -8.59 -3.80 -15.91
N SER A 40 -7.58 -4.47 -15.35
CA SER A 40 -6.34 -4.79 -16.03
C SER A 40 -5.88 -6.16 -15.55
N GLU A 41 -5.60 -7.06 -16.48
CA GLU A 41 -5.27 -8.47 -16.18
C GLU A 41 -3.94 -8.61 -15.43
N SER A 42 -3.00 -7.70 -15.70
CA SER A 42 -1.68 -7.68 -15.05
C SER A 42 -1.66 -6.92 -13.74
N VAL A 43 -2.68 -6.12 -13.44
CA VAL A 43 -2.70 -5.22 -12.26
C VAL A 43 -3.71 -5.71 -11.24
N SER A 44 -3.28 -5.88 -9.99
CA SER A 44 -4.18 -6.18 -8.87
C SER A 44 -3.87 -5.33 -7.65
N TYR A 45 -4.88 -5.10 -6.82
CA TYR A 45 -4.75 -4.26 -5.64
C TYR A 45 -5.07 -5.07 -4.37
N LYS A 46 -4.26 -4.90 -3.32
CA LYS A 46 -4.51 -5.54 -2.03
C LYS A 46 -4.35 -4.55 -0.90
N CYS A 47 -5.24 -4.66 0.08
CA CYS A 47 -5.07 -3.99 1.36
C CYS A 47 -4.23 -4.88 2.27
N TRP A 48 -3.23 -4.29 2.90
CA TRP A 48 -2.34 -4.96 3.81
C TRP A 48 -2.25 -4.17 5.11
N LYS A 49 -2.13 -4.89 6.22
CA LYS A 49 -1.90 -4.33 7.55
C LYS A 49 -0.77 -5.12 8.19
N GLY A 50 0.25 -4.42 8.66
CA GLY A 50 1.42 -5.04 9.27
C GLY A 50 2.50 -4.02 9.56
N THR A 51 3.70 -4.52 9.89
CA THR A 51 4.84 -3.68 10.25
C THR A 51 5.64 -3.30 9.02
N ALA A 52 5.84 -1.99 8.80
CA ALA A 52 6.64 -1.49 7.70
C ALA A 52 7.75 -0.57 8.20
N GLU A 53 8.88 -0.58 7.49
CA GLU A 53 9.90 0.44 7.63
C GLU A 53 9.48 1.66 6.80
N LEU A 54 9.28 2.78 7.49
CA LEU A 54 8.91 4.07 6.90
C LEU A 54 10.13 4.98 6.76
N GLU A 55 10.12 5.76 5.69
CA GLU A 55 11.03 6.87 5.46
C GLU A 55 10.26 8.18 5.34
N ASP A 56 10.85 9.25 5.84
CA ASP A 56 10.29 10.59 5.74
C ASP A 56 10.77 11.22 4.44
N ASN A 57 9.82 11.63 3.61
CA ASN A 57 10.12 12.41 2.41
C ASN A 57 10.41 13.87 2.82
N ILE A 58 11.12 14.58 1.96
CA ILE A 58 11.44 16.01 2.14
C ILE A 58 10.16 16.86 2.31
N ASP A 59 9.04 16.42 1.72
CA ASP A 59 7.73 17.08 1.80
C ASP A 59 6.97 16.80 3.13
N GLY A 60 7.56 16.05 4.07
CA GLY A 60 6.95 15.67 5.35
C GLY A 60 5.95 14.52 5.26
N SER A 61 5.76 13.92 4.08
CA SER A 61 4.99 12.69 3.93
C SER A 61 5.82 11.45 4.26
N LYS A 62 5.18 10.40 4.78
CA LYS A 62 5.85 9.11 5.03
C LYS A 62 5.66 8.16 3.84
N SER A 63 6.73 7.51 3.42
CA SER A 63 6.74 6.45 2.40
C SER A 63 7.06 5.10 3.02
N ILE A 64 6.55 4.02 2.43
CA ILE A 64 6.93 2.66 2.80
C ILE A 64 8.22 2.31 2.07
N LYS A 65 9.31 2.19 2.80
CA LYS A 65 10.61 1.75 2.26
C LYS A 65 10.67 0.23 2.16
N LYS A 66 10.16 -0.47 3.17
CA LYS A 66 10.16 -1.94 3.22
C LYS A 66 8.97 -2.48 3.98
N LEU A 67 8.28 -3.46 3.39
CA LEU A 67 7.27 -4.26 4.08
C LEU A 67 7.97 -5.39 4.84
N ILE A 68 7.64 -5.57 6.11
CA ILE A 68 8.12 -6.70 6.90
C ILE A 68 7.00 -7.73 6.94
N ILE A 69 7.25 -8.86 6.28
CA ILE A 69 6.35 -10.02 6.21
C ILE A 69 7.06 -11.12 6.97
N ASP A 70 6.65 -11.36 8.21
CA ASP A 70 6.99 -12.56 8.98
C ASP A 70 6.03 -13.71 8.65
#